data_AF-A0A0R3SN26-F1
#
_entry.id   AF-A0A0R3SN26-F1
#
_cell.length_a   1.000
_cell.length_b   1.000
_cell.length_c   1.000
_cell.angle_alpha   90.00
_cell.angle_beta   90.00
_cell.angle_gamma   90.00
#
_symmetry.space_group_name_H-M   'P 1'
#
loop_
_entity.id
_entity.type
_entity.pdbx_description
1 polymer ?
#
loop_
_entity_poly.entity_id
_entity_poly.type
_entity_poly.pdbx_seq_one_letter_code
_entity_poly.pdbx_strand_id
1 'polypeptide(L)'
;MNDLASVVKSRRLLAAKAAEEREKRETAVRQRRELEAKIEAQEKALAKAEHDETVATIDYKLSCRARLLGTDRFDRRYWRFTCAPSRIFVESNWGPEDYRVADSLIAEHCSVSSLPPSHIIPHESLTSTEPAHRFGYAARSNWFVFDQAEELDNLAKALVERGARESHLKKSLVQSGLLESLKELIALSKAEKSPSCEIVEPVAIDRSSKSLDE
;
A
#
# COMPACT_ATOMS: atom_id res chain seq x y z
N MET A 1 -6.03 -89.23 -9.36
CA MET A 1 -7.24 -88.47 -9.73
C MET A 1 -7.27 -87.22 -8.86
N ASN A 2 -7.05 -86.04 -9.43
CA ASN A 2 -7.11 -84.79 -8.66
C ASN A 2 -8.57 -84.55 -8.23
N ASP A 3 -8.78 -84.41 -6.91
CA ASP A 3 -10.08 -84.07 -6.34
C ASP A 3 -10.47 -82.65 -6.76
N LEU A 4 -11.51 -82.55 -7.60
CA LEU A 4 -12.03 -81.30 -8.14
C LEU A 4 -12.45 -80.33 -7.02
N ALA A 5 -12.91 -80.85 -5.89
CA ALA A 5 -13.30 -80.04 -4.73
C ALA A 5 -12.10 -79.32 -4.10
N SER A 6 -10.93 -79.96 -4.06
CA SER A 6 -9.68 -79.38 -3.55
C SER A 6 -9.18 -78.21 -4.42
N VAL A 7 -9.29 -78.35 -5.75
CA VAL A 7 -8.90 -77.30 -6.71
C VAL A 7 -9.78 -76.06 -6.56
N VAL A 8 -11.10 -76.25 -6.44
CA VAL A 8 -12.06 -75.15 -6.25
C VAL A 8 -11.82 -74.43 -4.92
N LYS A 9 -11.57 -75.18 -3.83
CA LYS A 9 -11.26 -74.61 -2.51
C LYS A 9 -9.98 -73.78 -2.54
N SER A 10 -8.92 -74.28 -3.18
CA SER A 10 -7.65 -73.56 -3.34
C SER A 10 -7.82 -72.27 -4.15
N ARG A 11 -8.56 -72.32 -5.27
CA ARG A 11 -8.85 -71.13 -6.09
C ARG A 11 -9.63 -70.06 -5.32
N ARG A 12 -10.61 -70.46 -4.50
CA ARG A 12 -11.38 -69.53 -3.65
C ARG A 12 -10.49 -68.86 -2.60
N LEU A 13 -9.59 -69.61 -1.97
CA LEU A 13 -8.64 -69.07 -0.99
C LEU A 13 -7.66 -68.09 -1.64
N LEU A 14 -7.15 -68.41 -2.82
CA LEU A 14 -6.27 -67.50 -3.58
C LEU A 14 -6.99 -66.22 -4.01
N ALA A 15 -8.24 -66.32 -4.47
CA ALA A 15 -9.05 -65.16 -4.83
C ALA A 15 -9.35 -64.27 -3.62
N ALA A 16 -9.68 -64.86 -2.46
CA ALA A 16 -9.90 -64.12 -1.22
C ALA A 16 -8.62 -63.40 -0.76
N LYS A 17 -7.48 -64.08 -0.81
CA LYS A 17 -6.18 -63.48 -0.46
C LYS A 17 -5.77 -62.36 -1.42
N ALA A 18 -6.02 -62.52 -2.71
CA ALA A 18 -5.77 -61.48 -3.71
C ALA A 18 -6.69 -60.26 -3.53
N ALA A 19 -7.95 -60.47 -3.16
CA ALA A 19 -8.90 -59.39 -2.86
C ALA A 19 -8.46 -58.60 -1.60
N GLU A 20 -8.09 -59.30 -0.52
CA GLU A 20 -7.60 -58.67 0.71
C GLU A 20 -6.29 -57.89 0.47
N GLU A 21 -5.37 -58.42 -0.32
CA GLU A 21 -4.13 -57.73 -0.67
C GLU A 21 -4.39 -56.48 -1.53
N ARG A 22 -5.36 -56.54 -2.45
CA ARG A 22 -5.78 -55.39 -3.26
C ARG A 22 -6.40 -54.30 -2.38
N GLU A 23 -7.27 -54.66 -1.44
CA GLU A 23 -7.86 -53.71 -0.50
C GLU A 23 -6.79 -53.04 0.39
N LYS A 24 -5.80 -53.81 0.87
CA LYS A 24 -4.67 -53.26 1.64
C LYS A 24 -3.82 -52.29 0.81
N ARG A 25 -3.58 -52.61 -0.47
CA ARG A 25 -2.89 -51.67 -1.38
C ARG A 25 -3.71 -50.41 -1.64
N GLU A 26 -5.01 -50.54 -1.90
CA GLU A 26 -5.91 -49.42 -2.17
C GLU A 26 -6.06 -48.50 -0.96
N THR A 27 -6.16 -49.05 0.25
CA THR A 27 -6.22 -48.28 1.50
C THR A 27 -4.91 -47.55 1.79
N ALA A 28 -3.76 -48.20 1.59
CA ALA A 28 -2.45 -47.55 1.73
C ALA A 28 -2.25 -46.40 0.73
N VAL A 29 -2.66 -46.58 -0.53
CA VAL A 29 -2.60 -45.53 -1.55
C VAL A 29 -3.55 -44.38 -1.21
N ARG A 30 -4.75 -44.67 -0.70
CA ARG A 30 -5.70 -43.65 -0.27
C ARG A 30 -5.16 -42.82 0.90
N GLN A 31 -4.60 -43.49 1.92
CA GLN A 31 -3.98 -42.81 3.06
C GLN A 31 -2.79 -41.94 2.62
N ARG A 32 -1.95 -42.44 1.70
CA ARG A 32 -0.85 -41.65 1.15
C ARG A 32 -1.34 -40.39 0.44
N ARG A 33 -2.37 -40.51 -0.41
CA ARG A 33 -2.97 -39.36 -1.11
C ARG A 33 -3.61 -38.37 -0.14
N GLU A 34 -4.29 -38.84 0.90
CA GLU A 34 -4.88 -37.97 1.92
C GLU A 34 -3.82 -37.22 2.72
N LEU A 35 -2.68 -37.86 3.04
CA LEU A 35 -1.56 -37.20 3.70
C LEU A 35 -0.90 -36.17 2.79
N GLU A 36 -0.64 -36.51 1.52
CA GLU A 36 -0.09 -35.57 0.53
C GLU A 36 -1.02 -34.36 0.34
N ALA A 37 -2.33 -34.57 0.21
CA ALA A 37 -3.31 -33.48 0.09
C ALA A 37 -3.38 -32.58 1.34
N LYS A 38 -3.21 -33.15 2.54
CA LYS A 38 -3.14 -32.37 3.79
C LYS A 38 -1.88 -31.50 3.84
N ILE A 39 -0.74 -32.04 3.43
CA ILE A 39 0.53 -31.30 3.39
C ILE A 39 0.41 -30.15 2.38
N GLU A 40 -0.07 -30.42 1.16
CA GLU A 40 -0.25 -29.39 0.13
C GLU A 40 -1.24 -28.30 0.58
N ALA A 41 -2.32 -28.68 1.25
CA ALA A 41 -3.28 -27.72 1.81
C ALA A 41 -2.64 -26.83 2.89
N GLN A 42 -1.78 -27.40 3.75
CA GLN A 42 -1.05 -26.65 4.76
C GLN A 42 -0.02 -25.71 4.13
N GLU A 43 0.78 -26.18 3.18
CA GLU A 43 1.75 -25.36 2.46
C GLU A 43 1.08 -24.20 1.72
N LYS A 44 -0.04 -24.45 1.05
CA LYS A 44 -0.83 -23.42 0.39
C LYS A 44 -1.41 -22.40 1.37
N ALA A 45 -1.87 -22.86 2.54
CA ALA A 45 -2.38 -21.98 3.58
C ALA A 45 -1.26 -21.08 4.16
N LEU A 46 -0.07 -21.64 4.37
CA LEU A 46 1.11 -20.89 4.82
C LEU A 46 1.54 -19.86 3.78
N ALA A 47 1.67 -20.25 2.50
CA ALA A 47 2.04 -19.34 1.43
C ALA A 47 1.03 -18.18 1.27
N LYS A 48 -0.26 -18.47 1.44
CA LYS A 48 -1.29 -17.41 1.45
C LYS A 48 -1.13 -16.49 2.66
N ALA A 49 -0.92 -17.05 3.86
CA ALA A 49 -0.75 -16.24 5.07
C ALA A 49 0.48 -15.32 4.98
N GLU A 50 1.61 -15.82 4.47
CA GLU A 50 2.80 -15.01 4.22
C GLU A 50 2.53 -13.90 3.20
N HIS A 51 1.83 -14.21 2.11
CA HIS A 51 1.44 -13.19 1.14
C HIS A 51 0.54 -12.11 1.78
N ASP A 52 -0.50 -12.51 2.49
CA ASP A 52 -1.42 -11.60 3.17
C ASP A 52 -0.69 -10.73 4.21
N GLU A 53 0.28 -11.28 4.95
CA GLU A 53 1.15 -10.53 5.86
C GLU A 53 2.01 -9.50 5.12
N THR A 54 2.61 -9.87 3.99
CA THR A 54 3.43 -8.94 3.21
C THR A 54 2.60 -7.77 2.68
N VAL A 55 1.39 -8.05 2.15
CA VAL A 55 0.46 -7.04 1.68
C VAL A 55 0.03 -6.13 2.83
N ALA A 56 -0.42 -6.69 3.95
CA ALA A 56 -0.83 -5.92 5.12
C ALA A 56 0.31 -5.04 5.67
N THR A 57 1.54 -5.56 5.66
CA THR A 57 2.73 -4.80 6.10
C THR A 57 3.03 -3.64 5.16
N ILE A 58 2.91 -3.84 3.85
CA ILE A 58 3.10 -2.79 2.85
C ILE A 58 2.00 -1.74 3.02
N ASP A 59 0.74 -2.15 3.10
CA ASP A 59 -0.41 -1.25 3.27
C ASP A 59 -0.29 -0.44 4.56
N TYR A 60 0.10 -1.06 5.67
CA TYR A 60 0.38 -0.36 6.93
C TYR A 60 1.50 0.68 6.75
N LYS A 61 2.63 0.30 6.14
CA LYS A 61 3.75 1.21 5.87
C LYS A 61 3.33 2.38 4.96
N LEU A 62 2.41 2.16 4.03
CA LEU A 62 1.86 3.18 3.13
C LEU A 62 0.82 4.07 3.83
N SER A 63 0.03 3.54 4.76
CA SER A 63 -0.97 4.30 5.52
C SER A 63 -0.36 5.26 6.55
N CYS A 64 0.85 4.98 7.04
CA CYS A 64 1.39 5.64 8.24
C CYS A 64 2.42 6.76 8.00
N ARG A 65 2.58 7.35 6.82
CA ARG A 65 3.76 8.22 6.58
C ARG A 65 3.44 9.53 5.86
N ALA A 66 3.02 10.51 6.66
CA ALA A 66 3.24 11.92 6.38
C ALA A 66 4.67 12.28 6.83
N ARG A 67 5.50 12.78 5.93
CA ARG A 67 6.85 13.30 6.24
C ARG A 67 6.87 14.80 6.02
N LEU A 68 7.23 15.56 7.06
CA LEU A 68 7.54 16.98 6.91
C LEU A 68 8.87 17.13 6.16
N LEU A 69 8.85 17.84 5.04
CA LEU A 69 10.02 18.19 4.23
C LEU A 69 10.72 19.45 4.76
N GLY A 70 9.94 20.37 5.35
CA GLY A 70 10.45 21.60 5.94
C GLY A 70 9.45 22.74 5.88
N THR A 71 9.93 23.94 6.18
CA THR A 71 9.16 25.18 6.18
C THR A 71 9.82 26.26 5.33
N ASP A 72 9.03 27.19 4.81
CA ASP A 72 9.55 28.35 4.08
C ASP A 72 9.56 29.65 4.90
N ARG A 73 9.93 30.78 4.29
CA ARG A 73 9.90 32.11 4.94
C ARG A 73 8.51 32.62 5.30
N PHE A 74 7.46 31.98 4.80
CA PHE A 74 6.07 32.29 5.08
C PHE A 74 5.46 31.31 6.10
N ASP A 75 6.31 30.53 6.79
CA ASP A 75 5.94 29.53 7.78
C ASP A 75 4.95 28.47 7.26
N ARG A 76 4.95 28.22 5.94
CA ARG A 76 4.19 27.13 5.32
C ARG A 76 4.92 25.81 5.52
N ARG A 77 4.19 24.75 5.86
CA ARG A 77 4.74 23.39 6.03
C ARG A 77 4.59 22.60 4.75
N TYR A 78 5.66 21.95 4.34
CA TYR A 78 5.69 21.12 3.14
C TYR A 78 5.70 19.66 3.53
N TRP A 79 4.71 18.91 3.09
CA TRP A 79 4.45 17.54 3.47
C TRP A 79 4.55 16.62 2.25
N ARG A 80 5.14 15.44 2.47
CA ARG A 80 5.08 14.32 1.54
C ARG A 80 4.30 13.19 2.17
N PHE A 81 3.29 12.71 1.46
CA PHE A 81 2.51 11.55 1.88
C PHE A 81 2.90 10.34 1.03
N THR A 82 3.13 9.20 1.67
CA THR A 82 3.41 7.93 0.97
C THR A 82 2.25 7.46 0.11
N CYS A 83 1.01 7.75 0.51
CA CYS A 83 -0.18 7.43 -0.28
C CYS A 83 -0.38 8.33 -1.52
N ALA A 84 0.40 9.41 -1.66
CA ALA A 84 0.36 10.32 -2.80
C ALA A 84 1.80 10.67 -3.23
N PRO A 85 2.55 9.70 -3.76
CA PRO A 85 3.99 9.81 -3.95
C PRO A 85 4.41 10.77 -5.07
N SER A 86 3.49 11.15 -5.96
CA SER A 86 3.67 12.12 -7.06
C SER A 86 3.31 13.56 -6.68
N ARG A 87 3.05 13.85 -5.39
CA ARG A 87 2.53 15.14 -4.94
C ARG A 87 3.27 15.66 -3.72
N ILE A 88 3.33 16.99 -3.63
CA ILE A 88 3.71 17.70 -2.40
C ILE A 88 2.49 18.44 -1.89
N PHE A 89 2.28 18.41 -0.58
CA PHE A 89 1.19 19.12 0.08
C PHE A 89 1.75 20.28 0.87
N VAL A 90 1.12 21.43 0.77
CA VAL A 90 1.54 22.64 1.47
C VAL A 90 0.46 23.03 2.43
N GLU A 91 0.81 23.17 3.69
CA GLU A 91 -0.09 23.62 4.74
C GLU A 91 0.29 25.04 5.16
N SER A 92 -0.64 25.97 5.02
CA SER A 92 -0.48 27.35 5.51
C SER A 92 -1.48 27.65 6.62
N ASN A 93 -1.24 28.71 7.38
CA ASN A 93 -2.13 29.18 8.46
C ASN A 93 -2.40 28.12 9.55
N TRP A 94 -1.43 27.23 9.78
CA TRP A 94 -1.54 26.13 10.75
C TRP A 94 -1.33 26.58 12.19
N GLY A 95 -0.73 27.75 12.40
CA GLY A 95 -0.43 28.33 13.69
C GLY A 95 -1.28 29.58 13.99
N PRO A 96 -1.31 30.03 15.26
CA PRO A 96 -1.84 31.34 15.62
C PRO A 96 -1.17 32.48 14.83
N GLU A 97 -1.84 33.63 14.70
CA GLU A 97 -1.30 34.81 13.98
C GLU A 97 0.04 35.31 14.58
N ASP A 98 0.19 35.13 15.89
CA ASP A 98 1.39 35.51 16.64
C ASP A 98 2.49 34.44 16.59
N TYR A 99 2.23 33.30 15.93
CA TYR A 99 3.23 32.26 15.74
C TYR A 99 4.25 32.72 14.71
N ARG A 100 5.50 32.88 15.16
CA ARG A 100 6.69 33.08 14.32
C ARG A 100 7.63 31.93 14.61
N VAL A 101 8.11 31.23 13.58
CA VAL A 101 9.21 30.28 13.77
C VAL A 101 10.45 31.07 14.19
N ALA A 102 10.78 31.09 15.49
CA ALA A 102 11.94 31.83 15.98
C ALA A 102 13.20 31.34 15.25
N ASP A 103 13.97 32.26 14.68
CA ASP A 103 15.33 31.93 14.25
C ASP A 103 16.08 31.48 15.51
N SER A 104 16.80 30.36 15.44
CA SER A 104 17.52 29.76 16.58
C SER A 104 18.52 30.69 17.29
N LEU A 105 18.69 31.92 16.80
CA LEU A 105 19.54 32.97 17.35
C LEU A 105 18.83 33.90 18.33
N ILE A 106 17.49 33.95 18.35
CA ILE A 106 16.70 34.77 19.27
C ILE A 106 16.09 33.84 20.32
N ALA A 107 16.94 33.35 21.22
CA ALA A 107 16.51 32.74 22.47
C ALA A 107 16.14 33.86 23.48
N GLU A 108 15.25 34.77 23.10
CA GLU A 108 14.54 35.55 24.11
C GLU A 108 13.41 34.68 24.66
N HIS A 109 13.22 34.75 25.98
CA HIS A 109 12.28 33.97 26.78
C HIS A 109 10.82 34.12 26.30
N CYS A 110 10.51 33.52 25.16
CA CYS A 110 9.16 33.16 24.80
C CYS A 110 8.79 31.99 25.69
N SER A 111 7.88 32.20 26.64
CA SER A 111 7.23 31.15 27.43
C SER A 111 6.31 30.29 26.56
N VAL A 112 6.79 29.88 25.39
CA VAL A 112 6.14 28.94 24.51
C VAL A 112 6.51 27.58 25.06
N SER A 113 5.68 27.11 25.98
CA SER A 113 5.58 25.69 26.35
C SER A 113 5.78 24.88 25.09
N SER A 114 6.84 24.06 25.07
CA SER A 114 7.25 23.17 23.98
C SER A 114 6.12 22.82 23.01
N LEU A 115 6.13 23.43 21.81
CA LEU A 115 5.29 23.01 20.69
C LEU A 115 6.19 22.37 19.62
N PRO A 116 5.73 21.28 18.96
CA PRO A 116 4.34 20.82 18.96
C PRO A 116 4.00 19.91 20.17
N PRO A 117 2.74 19.89 20.64
CA PRO A 117 2.30 18.96 21.66
C PRO A 117 2.43 17.54 21.11
N SER A 118 2.98 16.62 21.91
CA SER A 118 3.01 15.20 21.57
C SER A 118 1.58 14.70 21.29
N HIS A 119 1.36 14.06 20.15
CA HIS A 119 0.06 13.49 19.75
C HIS A 119 -0.39 12.27 20.59
N ILE A 120 0.21 12.05 21.76
CA ILE A 120 -0.20 10.97 22.67
C ILE A 120 -1.23 11.56 23.61
N ILE A 121 -2.48 11.14 23.46
CA ILE A 121 -3.61 11.53 24.32
C ILE A 121 -3.53 10.68 25.60
N PRO A 122 -3.22 11.24 26.79
CA PRO A 122 -3.48 10.55 28.05
C PRO A 122 -4.98 10.66 28.36
N HIS A 123 -5.60 9.52 28.65
CA HIS A 123 -7.05 9.30 28.71
C HIS A 123 -7.80 10.04 29.85
N GLU A 124 -7.19 10.94 30.62
CA GLU A 124 -7.79 11.46 31.86
C GLU A 124 -8.16 12.95 31.90
N SER A 125 -7.97 13.74 30.84
CA SER A 125 -8.15 15.21 30.92
C SER A 125 -9.35 15.77 30.14
N LEU A 126 -10.52 15.16 30.23
CA LEU A 126 -11.75 15.62 29.55
C LEU A 126 -12.62 16.62 30.34
N THR A 127 -12.15 17.20 31.45
CA THR A 127 -12.97 18.08 32.32
C THR A 127 -12.66 19.58 32.25
N SER A 128 -11.79 20.04 31.34
CA SER A 128 -11.58 21.48 31.14
C SER A 128 -12.06 21.90 29.76
N THR A 129 -12.84 22.99 29.68
CA THR A 129 -13.35 23.70 28.49
C THR A 129 -12.26 24.27 27.54
N GLU A 130 -11.03 23.78 27.67
CA GLU A 130 -9.87 23.97 26.79
C GLU A 130 -9.78 23.06 25.52
N PRO A 131 -10.76 22.22 25.07
CA PRO A 131 -10.56 21.43 23.85
C PRO A 131 -10.72 22.29 22.58
N ALA A 132 -11.51 23.37 22.64
CA ALA A 132 -11.84 24.19 21.47
C ALA A 132 -10.62 24.90 20.87
N HIS A 133 -9.66 25.33 21.69
CA HIS A 133 -8.42 25.94 21.19
C HIS A 133 -7.47 24.92 20.57
N ARG A 134 -7.43 23.67 21.06
CA ARG A 134 -6.54 22.63 20.52
C ARG A 134 -6.97 22.13 19.14
N PHE A 135 -8.28 22.11 18.86
CA PHE A 135 -8.81 21.81 17.52
C PHE A 135 -8.93 23.05 16.61
N GLY A 136 -9.00 24.26 17.19
CA GLY A 136 -9.20 25.50 16.43
C GLY A 136 -8.07 25.85 15.46
N TYR A 137 -6.81 25.50 15.76
CA TYR A 137 -5.69 25.80 14.87
C TYR A 137 -5.68 24.91 13.62
N ALA A 138 -5.95 23.61 13.77
CA ALA A 138 -6.08 22.70 12.64
C ALA A 138 -7.27 23.07 11.73
N ALA A 139 -8.33 23.65 12.30
CA ALA A 139 -9.49 24.16 11.56
C ALA A 139 -9.18 25.42 10.72
N ARG A 140 -8.02 26.07 10.93
CA ARG A 140 -7.56 27.23 10.14
C ARG A 140 -6.53 26.86 9.07
N SER A 141 -6.04 25.62 9.06
CA SER A 141 -5.06 25.17 8.08
C SER A 141 -5.64 25.17 6.67
N ASN A 142 -5.00 25.91 5.76
CA ASN A 142 -5.27 25.81 4.34
C ASN A 142 -4.28 24.84 3.69
N TRP A 143 -4.80 23.94 2.87
CA TRP A 143 -4.01 22.92 2.19
C TRP A 143 -3.98 23.17 0.69
N PHE A 144 -2.76 23.18 0.14
CA PHE A 144 -2.49 23.26 -1.29
C PHE A 144 -1.72 22.02 -1.75
N VAL A 145 -1.76 21.74 -3.05
CA VAL A 145 -1.09 20.59 -3.65
C VAL A 145 -0.26 21.07 -4.82
N PHE A 146 0.98 20.60 -4.89
CA PHE A 146 1.80 20.67 -6.10
C PHE A 146 1.80 19.31 -6.76
N ASP A 147 1.22 19.26 -7.95
CA ASP A 147 1.13 18.06 -8.79
C ASP A 147 1.57 18.30 -10.25
N GLN A 148 2.05 19.51 -10.56
CA GLN A 148 2.64 19.85 -11.84
C GLN A 148 4.17 20.01 -11.73
N ALA A 149 4.90 19.53 -12.74
CA ALA A 149 6.35 19.67 -12.80
C ALA A 149 6.81 21.14 -12.77
N GLU A 150 6.06 22.03 -13.43
CA GLU A 150 6.34 23.47 -13.49
C GLU A 150 6.21 24.14 -12.11
N GLU A 151 5.21 23.77 -11.32
CA GLU A 151 5.02 24.27 -9.96
C GLU A 151 6.18 23.86 -9.05
N LEU A 152 6.65 22.61 -9.19
CA LEU A 152 7.81 22.11 -8.44
C LEU A 152 9.09 22.85 -8.83
N ASP A 153 9.28 23.17 -10.11
CA ASP A 153 10.42 23.96 -10.58
C ASP A 153 10.37 25.40 -10.07
N ASN A 154 9.18 26.00 -10.09
CA ASN A 154 8.98 27.35 -9.56
C ASN A 154 9.21 27.39 -8.05
N LEU A 155 8.78 26.35 -7.31
CA LEU A 155 9.10 26.19 -5.90
C LEU A 155 10.62 26.13 -5.67
N ALA A 156 11.33 25.27 -6.40
CA ALA A 156 12.77 25.13 -6.25
C ALA A 156 13.55 26.43 -6.53
N LYS A 157 13.09 27.21 -7.51
CA LYS A 157 13.63 28.54 -7.84
C LYS A 157 13.33 29.58 -6.76
N ALA A 158 12.13 29.55 -6.19
CA ALA A 158 11.68 30.52 -5.18
C ALA A 158 12.33 30.32 -3.80
N LEU A 159 12.80 29.10 -3.50
CA LEU A 159 13.48 28.76 -2.26
C LEU A 159 14.94 29.26 -2.25
N VAL A 160 15.35 29.84 -1.13
CA VAL A 160 16.70 30.35 -0.90
C VAL A 160 17.64 29.22 -0.48
N GLU A 161 18.87 29.22 -0.99
CA GLU A 161 19.90 28.21 -0.66
C GLU A 161 20.47 28.34 0.74
N ARG A 162 20.49 29.56 1.28
CA ARG A 162 21.04 29.91 2.59
C ARG A 162 19.95 30.56 3.45
N GLY A 163 19.69 29.99 4.61
CA GLY A 163 18.70 30.50 5.56
C GLY A 163 18.24 29.41 6.52
N ALA A 164 17.93 29.76 7.77
CA ALA A 164 17.59 28.78 8.81
C ALA A 164 16.35 27.94 8.46
N ARG A 165 15.38 28.55 7.76
CA ARG A 165 14.11 27.91 7.38
C ARG A 165 14.20 27.20 6.03
N GLU A 166 14.42 27.96 4.96
CA GLU A 166 14.29 27.47 3.57
C GLU A 166 15.43 26.54 3.13
N SER A 167 16.63 26.65 3.72
CA SER A 167 17.76 25.83 3.26
C SER A 167 17.53 24.34 3.50
N HIS A 168 16.89 23.95 4.60
CA HIS A 168 16.58 22.54 4.87
C HIS A 168 15.58 22.00 3.86
N LEU A 169 14.51 22.77 3.59
CA LEU A 169 13.49 22.42 2.60
C LEU A 169 14.11 22.30 1.20
N LYS A 170 14.94 23.26 0.78
CA LYS A 170 15.60 23.24 -0.52
C LYS A 170 16.56 22.05 -0.66
N LYS A 171 17.36 21.75 0.37
CA LYS A 171 18.21 20.55 0.39
C LYS A 171 17.39 19.27 0.30
N SER A 172 16.30 19.17 1.06
CA SER A 172 15.41 18.01 1.05
C SER A 172 14.68 17.82 -0.28
N LEU A 173 14.48 18.87 -1.08
CA LEU A 173 13.86 18.78 -2.40
C LEU A 173 14.88 18.48 -3.49
N VAL A 174 15.97 19.24 -3.53
CA VAL A 174 16.94 19.24 -4.65
C VAL A 174 18.07 18.26 -4.41
N GLN A 175 18.75 18.32 -3.26
CA GLN A 175 19.96 17.52 -3.02
C GLN A 175 19.65 16.03 -2.79
N SER A 176 18.47 15.73 -2.26
CA SER A 176 18.00 14.36 -2.07
C SER A 176 17.53 13.69 -3.38
N GLY A 177 17.45 14.42 -4.49
CA GLY A 177 16.83 13.96 -5.75
C GLY A 177 15.30 13.86 -5.70
N LEU A 178 14.67 14.23 -4.60
CA LEU A 178 13.23 14.05 -4.38
C LEU A 178 12.36 14.78 -5.42
N LEU A 179 12.80 15.96 -5.86
CA LEU A 179 12.11 16.75 -6.87
C LEU A 179 12.09 16.06 -8.24
N GLU A 180 13.20 15.42 -8.64
CA GLU A 180 13.27 14.70 -9.91
C GLU A 180 12.40 13.45 -9.89
N SER A 181 12.48 12.65 -8.81
CA SER A 181 11.60 11.49 -8.64
C SER A 181 10.12 11.87 -8.62
N LEU A 182 9.76 13.04 -8.07
CA LEU A 182 8.38 13.53 -8.13
C LEU A 182 7.93 13.82 -9.56
N LYS A 183 8.78 14.49 -10.35
CA LYS A 183 8.47 14.79 -11.76
C LYS A 183 8.30 13.53 -12.59
N GLU A 184 9.16 12.54 -12.40
CA GLU A 184 9.05 11.22 -13.04
C GLU A 184 7.71 10.56 -12.69
N LEU A 185 7.34 10.53 -11.40
CA LEU A 185 6.07 9.96 -10.95
C LEU A 185 4.86 10.74 -11.48
N ILE A 186 4.93 12.07 -11.57
CA ILE A 186 3.88 12.89 -12.19
C ILE A 186 3.73 12.53 -13.66
N ALA A 187 4.84 12.41 -14.40
CA ALA A 187 4.82 12.05 -15.81
C ALA A 187 4.19 10.66 -16.05
N LEU A 188 4.57 9.67 -15.26
CA LEU A 188 3.97 8.32 -15.31
C LEU A 188 2.47 8.35 -15.02
N SER A 189 2.04 9.09 -13.98
CA SER A 189 0.61 9.18 -13.63
C SER A 189 -0.24 9.88 -14.70
N LYS A 190 0.35 10.78 -15.50
CA LYS A 190 -0.30 11.42 -16.65
C LYS A 190 -0.40 10.47 -17.83
N ALA A 191 0.63 9.65 -18.07
CA ALA A 191 0.63 8.63 -19.11
C ALA A 191 -0.47 7.58 -18.88
N GLU A 192 -0.65 7.11 -17.64
CA GLU A 192 -1.71 6.15 -17.29
C GLU A 192 -3.13 6.71 -17.45
N LYS A 193 -3.33 8.02 -17.31
CA LYS A 193 -4.64 8.68 -17.50
C LYS A 193 -5.00 8.94 -18.95
N SER A 194 -4.10 8.73 -19.89
CA SER A 194 -4.35 8.90 -21.32
C SER A 194 -4.88 7.56 -21.86
N PRO A 195 -6.19 7.42 -22.15
CA PRO A 195 -6.78 6.12 -22.39
C PRO A 195 -6.38 5.62 -23.78
N SER A 196 -5.56 4.57 -23.84
CA SER A 196 -5.61 3.61 -24.94
C SER A 196 -6.84 2.72 -24.75
N CYS A 197 -8.02 3.28 -25.07
CA CYS A 197 -9.21 2.50 -25.38
C CYS A 197 -9.44 2.57 -26.89
N GLU A 198 -8.58 1.91 -27.67
CA GLU A 198 -8.99 1.38 -28.95
C GLU A 198 -9.77 0.10 -28.66
N ILE A 199 -11.07 0.24 -28.40
CA ILE A 199 -12.00 -0.86 -28.54
C ILE A 199 -12.09 -1.11 -30.05
N VAL A 200 -11.33 -2.08 -30.54
CA VAL A 200 -11.50 -2.63 -31.88
C VAL A 200 -12.93 -3.18 -31.94
N GLU A 201 -13.79 -2.52 -32.71
CA GLU A 201 -15.13 -3.04 -33.00
C GLU A 201 -15.01 -4.45 -33.60
N PRO A 202 -15.77 -5.45 -33.13
CA PRO A 202 -15.80 -6.74 -33.77
C PRO A 202 -16.46 -6.59 -35.15
N VAL A 203 -15.66 -6.82 -36.19
CA VAL A 203 -16.10 -6.95 -37.58
C VAL A 203 -17.34 -7.84 -37.64
N ALA A 204 -18.46 -7.26 -38.05
CA ALA A 204 -19.69 -7.99 -38.32
C ALA A 204 -19.42 -9.01 -39.43
N ILE A 205 -19.36 -10.29 -39.07
CA ILE A 205 -19.34 -11.39 -40.02
C ILE A 205 -20.73 -11.46 -40.64
N ASP A 206 -20.84 -10.92 -41.85
CA ASP A 206 -21.99 -11.04 -42.73
C ASP A 206 -22.29 -12.52 -43.01
N ARG A 207 -23.26 -13.09 -42.29
CA ARG A 207 -23.83 -14.41 -42.63
C ARG A 207 -24.78 -14.21 -43.79
N SER A 208 -24.21 -14.15 -44.98
CA SER A 208 -24.95 -14.32 -46.24
C SER A 208 -25.55 -15.73 -46.27
N SER A 209 -26.85 -15.79 -46.04
CA SER A 209 -27.69 -16.98 -46.21
C SER A 209 -27.69 -17.38 -47.68
N LYS A 210 -26.87 -18.36 -48.06
CA LYS A 210 -27.07 -19.11 -49.31
C LYS A 210 -28.07 -20.22 -49.03
N SER A 211 -29.32 -19.98 -49.42
CA SER A 211 -30.27 -21.04 -49.76
C SER A 211 -29.73 -21.82 -50.95
N LEU A 212 -29.49 -23.11 -50.77
CA LEU A 212 -29.31 -24.09 -51.83
C LEU A 212 -30.04 -25.36 -51.41
N ASP A 213 -30.83 -25.85 -52.34
CA ASP A 213 -31.88 -26.85 -52.24
C ASP A 213 -31.39 -28.24 -51.84
N GLU A 214 -32.22 -28.97 -51.08
CA GLU A 214 -32.60 -30.38 -51.28
C GLU A 214 -33.87 -30.73 -50.48
#